data_AF-A0A7C2WM97-F1
#
_entry.id   AF-A0A7C2WM97-F1
#
_cell.length_a   1.000
_cell.length_b   1.000
_cell.length_c   1.000
_cell.angle_alpha   90.00
_cell.angle_beta   90.00
_cell.angle_gamma   90.00
#
_symmetry.space_group_name_H-M   'P 1'
#
loop_
_entity.id
_entity.type
_entity.pdbx_description
1 polymer ?
#
loop_
_entity_poly.entity_id
_entity_poly.type
_entity_poly.pdbx_seq_one_letter_code
_entity_poly.pdbx_strand_id
1 'polypeptide(L)'
;MDEDDQGVGRPAIGKVAATAPVQWDRRTYLDNLRTSLTVLVICHHVNAAYGSPGGWMYIVHEPGGVITEILTTMFAGVTQAFFMSSFFLIAACFTAPSYDLKGPWPFMRRRLARLGIPLICYYYVLSLVLLFMVRCFQGRIEEGFLEFFA
;
A
#
# COMPACT_ATOMS: atom_id res chain seq x y z
N MET A 1 -6.82 -58.86 -50.80
CA MET A 1 -6.32 -57.49 -51.02
C MET A 1 -7.08 -56.67 -50.01
N ASP A 2 -6.59 -56.80 -48.79
CA ASP A 2 -7.29 -56.51 -47.55
C ASP A 2 -7.01 -55.05 -47.22
N GLU A 3 -8.03 -54.20 -47.39
CA GLU A 3 -8.01 -52.84 -46.89
C GLU A 3 -8.15 -52.90 -45.37
N ASP A 4 -7.01 -52.75 -44.71
CA ASP A 4 -6.87 -52.57 -43.26
C ASP A 4 -7.44 -51.18 -42.89
N ASP A 5 -8.78 -51.07 -42.84
CA ASP A 5 -9.49 -49.90 -42.32
C ASP A 5 -9.37 -49.90 -40.80
N GLN A 6 -8.19 -49.51 -40.32
CA GLN A 6 -7.97 -49.16 -38.92
C GLN A 6 -8.72 -47.86 -38.64
N GLY A 7 -10.02 -48.00 -38.38
CA GLY A 7 -10.88 -46.97 -37.84
C GLY A 7 -10.31 -46.47 -36.51
N VAL A 8 -9.46 -45.45 -36.59
CA VAL A 8 -8.97 -44.67 -35.45
C VAL A 8 -10.20 -44.08 -34.76
N GLY A 9 -10.65 -44.74 -33.69
CA GLY A 9 -11.71 -44.26 -32.82
C GLY A 9 -11.32 -42.88 -32.29
N ARG A 10 -11.94 -41.83 -32.84
CA ARG A 10 -11.77 -40.47 -32.33
C ARG A 10 -12.23 -40.49 -30.87
N PRO A 11 -11.37 -40.15 -29.90
CA PRO A 11 -11.81 -40.08 -28.51
C PRO A 11 -12.95 -39.08 -28.45
N ALA A 12 -14.07 -39.50 -27.85
CA ALA A 12 -15.21 -38.63 -27.64
C ALA A 12 -14.71 -37.38 -26.91
N ILE A 13 -14.75 -36.23 -27.58
CA ILE A 13 -14.47 -34.95 -26.96
C ILE A 13 -15.58 -34.76 -25.93
N GLY A 14 -15.29 -35.15 -24.69
CA GLY A 14 -16.16 -34.91 -23.56
C GLY A 14 -16.50 -33.43 -23.55
N LYS A 15 -17.79 -33.12 -23.34
CA LYS A 15 -18.31 -31.76 -23.17
C LYS A 15 -17.29 -30.94 -22.38
N VAL A 16 -16.60 -30.02 -23.05
CA VAL A 16 -15.79 -29.01 -22.36
C VAL A 16 -16.80 -28.24 -21.51
N ALA A 17 -16.76 -28.50 -20.20
CA ALA A 17 -17.61 -27.81 -19.26
C ALA A 17 -17.39 -26.32 -19.49
N ALA A 18 -18.43 -25.62 -19.95
CA ALA A 18 -18.39 -24.18 -20.10
C ALA A 18 -17.92 -23.62 -18.76
N THR A 19 -16.75 -22.98 -18.76
CA THR A 19 -16.20 -22.34 -17.57
C THR A 19 -17.27 -21.38 -17.07
N ALA A 20 -17.81 -21.67 -15.88
CA ALA A 20 -18.83 -20.82 -15.29
C ALA A 20 -18.30 -19.38 -15.29
N PRO A 21 -19.13 -18.39 -15.69
CA PRO A 21 -18.69 -17.01 -15.70
C PRO A 21 -18.19 -16.67 -14.29
N VAL A 22 -16.96 -16.14 -14.19
CA VAL A 22 -16.42 -15.66 -12.93
C VAL A 22 -17.40 -14.62 -12.40
N GLN A 23 -18.21 -14.99 -11.41
CA GLN A 23 -19.04 -14.02 -10.70
C GLN A 23 -18.10 -13.16 -9.88
N TRP A 24 -17.82 -11.97 -10.41
CA TRP A 24 -17.14 -10.93 -9.65
C TRP A 24 -18.08 -10.50 -8.52
N ASP A 25 -17.94 -11.12 -7.35
CA ASP A 25 -18.53 -10.56 -6.15
C ASP A 25 -17.98 -9.12 -6.01
N ARG A 26 -18.86 -8.16 -5.73
CA ARG A 26 -18.51 -6.73 -5.60
C ARG A 26 -17.33 -6.53 -4.65
N ARG A 27 -17.15 -7.46 -3.71
CA ARG A 27 -16.05 -7.52 -2.74
C ARG A 27 -14.70 -7.78 -3.41
N THR A 28 -14.62 -8.73 -4.34
CA THR A 28 -13.37 -9.11 -5.02
C THR A 28 -12.74 -7.96 -5.80
N TYR A 29 -13.54 -7.14 -6.49
CA TYR A 29 -13.02 -5.97 -7.19
C TYR A 29 -12.46 -4.91 -6.23
N LEU A 30 -13.14 -4.65 -5.11
CA LEU A 30 -12.68 -3.70 -4.10
C LEU A 30 -11.42 -4.18 -3.38
N ASP A 31 -11.30 -5.48 -3.15
CA ASP A 31 -10.10 -6.10 -2.57
C ASP A 31 -8.91 -6.01 -3.53
N ASN A 32 -9.12 -6.26 -4.82
CA ASN A 32 -8.09 -6.09 -5.85
C ASN A 32 -7.64 -4.64 -5.98
N LEU A 33 -8.59 -3.69 -5.96
CA LEU A 33 -8.28 -2.25 -6.00
C LEU A 33 -7.50 -1.81 -4.75
N ARG A 34 -7.91 -2.27 -3.56
CA ARG A 34 -7.17 -2.00 -2.33
C ARG A 34 -5.76 -2.58 -2.39
N THR A 35 -5.61 -3.76 -2.96
CA THR A 35 -4.31 -4.44 -3.10
C THR A 35 -3.41 -3.68 -4.07
N SER A 36 -3.90 -3.28 -5.25
CA SER A 36 -3.12 -2.51 -6.21
C SER A 36 -2.69 -1.15 -5.65
N LEU A 37 -3.59 -0.49 -4.92
CA LEU A 37 -3.24 0.72 -4.18
C LEU A 37 -2.18 0.41 -3.10
N THR A 38 -2.29 -0.68 -2.35
CA THR A 38 -1.28 -1.02 -1.34
C THR A 38 0.11 -1.21 -1.95
N VAL A 39 0.19 -1.85 -3.13
CA VAL A 39 1.46 -1.96 -3.89
C VAL A 39 1.97 -0.57 -4.29
N LEU A 40 1.09 0.34 -4.69
CA LEU A 40 1.47 1.71 -5.02
C LEU A 40 2.01 2.50 -3.80
N VAL A 41 1.54 2.21 -2.57
CA VAL A 41 2.14 2.75 -1.31
C VAL A 41 3.62 2.40 -1.25
N ILE A 42 3.93 1.12 -1.50
CA ILE A 42 5.26 0.57 -1.34
C ILE A 42 6.17 1.26 -2.35
N CYS A 43 5.75 1.35 -3.61
CA CYS A 43 6.48 2.08 -4.64
C CYS A 43 6.68 3.57 -4.27
N HIS A 44 5.67 4.23 -3.69
CA HIS A 44 5.78 5.62 -3.24
C HIS A 44 6.83 5.79 -2.13
N HIS A 45 6.85 4.91 -1.12
CA HIS A 45 7.87 4.97 -0.06
C HIS A 45 9.26 4.58 -0.54
N VAL A 46 9.36 3.64 -1.48
CA VAL A 46 10.63 3.35 -2.15
C VAL A 46 11.13 4.61 -2.86
N ASN A 47 10.28 5.31 -3.60
CA ASN A 47 10.62 6.58 -4.24
C ASN A 47 11.05 7.67 -3.24
N ALA A 48 10.41 7.73 -2.06
CA ALA A 48 10.81 8.64 -0.98
C ALA A 48 12.22 8.33 -0.44
N ALA A 49 12.59 7.05 -0.32
CA ALA A 49 13.94 6.63 0.10
C ALA A 49 15.03 6.96 -0.94
N TYR A 50 14.66 7.12 -2.21
CA TYR A 50 15.55 7.50 -3.32
C TYR A 50 15.62 9.02 -3.57
N GLY A 51 15.21 9.84 -2.59
CA GLY A 51 15.46 11.28 -2.61
C GLY A 51 14.37 12.12 -3.28
N SER A 52 13.15 11.59 -3.39
CA SER A 52 12.01 12.40 -3.84
C SER A 52 11.70 13.55 -2.86
N PRO A 53 11.29 14.74 -3.37
CA PRO A 53 10.89 15.85 -2.52
C PRO A 53 9.68 15.48 -1.65
N GLY A 54 9.81 15.71 -0.33
CA GLY A 54 8.79 15.32 0.66
C GLY A 54 9.36 14.93 2.03
N GLY A 55 10.67 14.70 2.11
CA GLY A 55 11.37 14.40 3.34
C GLY A 55 11.26 12.92 3.73
N TRP A 56 12.40 12.32 4.05
CA TRP A 56 12.48 10.95 4.54
C TRP A 56 13.61 10.83 5.56
N MET A 57 13.48 9.92 6.53
CA MET A 57 14.46 9.78 7.61
C MET A 57 15.82 9.28 7.11
N TYR A 58 15.86 8.50 6.02
CA TYR A 58 17.08 7.91 5.48
C TYR A 58 17.08 7.92 3.95
N ILE A 59 17.88 8.81 3.35
CA ILE A 59 18.02 8.90 1.89
C ILE A 59 19.20 8.03 1.47
N VAL A 60 18.94 7.02 0.63
CA VAL A 60 19.95 6.04 0.18
C VAL A 60 20.94 6.66 -0.82
N HIS A 61 20.48 7.60 -1.63
CA HIS A 61 21.29 8.29 -2.65
C HIS A 61 20.71 9.66 -2.93
N GLU A 62 21.56 10.70 -3.01
CA GLU A 62 21.14 11.98 -3.57
C GLU A 62 20.89 11.82 -5.08
N PRO A 63 19.80 12.38 -5.63
CA PRO A 63 19.51 12.26 -7.06
C PRO A 63 20.62 12.93 -7.87
N GLY A 64 21.52 12.13 -8.44
CA GLY A 64 22.69 12.61 -9.19
C GLY A 64 22.38 13.19 -10.59
N GLY A 65 21.12 13.38 -10.97
CA GLY A 65 20.76 13.87 -12.30
C GLY A 65 19.35 14.47 -12.39
N VAL A 66 19.23 15.55 -13.17
CA VAL A 66 18.00 16.33 -13.40
C VAL A 66 16.84 15.45 -13.86
N ILE A 67 17.10 14.44 -14.70
CA ILE A 67 16.06 13.52 -15.19
C ILE A 67 15.49 12.68 -14.05
N THR A 68 16.36 12.14 -13.17
CA THR A 68 15.93 11.34 -12.02
C THR A 68 15.11 12.18 -11.03
N GLU A 69 15.51 13.43 -10.79
CA GLU A 69 14.76 14.36 -9.93
C GLU A 69 13.37 14.66 -10.50
N ILE A 70 13.26 14.93 -11.80
CA ILE A 70 11.96 15.15 -12.45
C ILE A 70 11.08 13.90 -12.34
N LEU A 71 11.62 12.71 -12.63
CA LEU A 71 10.85 11.46 -12.59
C LEU A 71 10.36 11.13 -11.17
N THR A 72 11.24 11.24 -10.17
CA THR A 72 10.89 10.95 -8.77
C THR A 72 9.89 11.98 -8.22
N THR A 73 9.99 13.24 -8.62
CA THR A 73 9.05 14.31 -8.26
C THR A 73 7.69 14.12 -8.92
N MET A 74 7.65 13.85 -10.23
CA MET A 74 6.40 13.58 -10.94
C MET A 74 5.71 12.35 -10.38
N PHE A 75 6.45 11.27 -10.12
CA PHE A 75 5.90 10.05 -9.53
C PHE A 75 5.33 10.32 -8.13
N ALA A 76 6.06 11.01 -7.26
CA ALA A 76 5.55 11.38 -5.94
C ALA A 76 4.30 12.28 -6.04
N GLY A 77 4.32 13.31 -6.88
CA GLY A 77 3.17 14.20 -7.05
C GLY A 77 1.92 13.48 -7.55
N VAL A 78 2.06 12.65 -8.58
CA VAL A 78 0.94 11.88 -9.15
C VAL A 78 0.39 10.90 -8.12
N THR A 79 1.26 10.10 -7.49
CA THR A 79 0.80 9.15 -6.48
C THR A 79 0.16 9.88 -5.31
N GLN A 80 0.78 10.92 -4.75
CA GLN A 80 0.27 11.67 -3.62
C GLN A 80 -1.09 12.35 -3.88
N ALA A 81 -1.38 12.77 -5.12
CA ALA A 81 -2.62 13.49 -5.47
C ALA A 81 -3.89 12.65 -5.28
N PHE A 82 -3.86 11.34 -5.61
CA PHE A 82 -5.06 10.50 -5.56
C PHE A 82 -4.99 9.39 -4.52
N PHE A 83 -3.78 9.01 -4.09
CA PHE A 83 -3.56 7.80 -3.33
C PHE A 83 -4.42 7.70 -2.06
N MET A 84 -4.28 8.67 -1.16
CA MET A 84 -5.04 8.69 0.10
C MET A 84 -6.54 8.86 -0.14
N SER A 85 -6.92 9.67 -1.13
CA SER A 85 -8.32 9.89 -1.51
C SER A 85 -9.00 8.59 -1.95
N SER A 86 -8.31 7.72 -2.70
CA SER A 86 -8.83 6.41 -3.10
C SER A 86 -9.07 5.48 -1.90
N PHE A 87 -8.17 5.46 -0.90
CA PHE A 87 -8.42 4.68 0.33
C PHE A 87 -9.62 5.20 1.10
N PHE A 88 -9.77 6.52 1.20
CA PHE A 88 -10.91 7.11 1.89
C PHE A 88 -12.22 6.83 1.17
N LEU A 89 -12.23 6.85 -0.17
CA LEU A 89 -13.39 6.47 -0.96
C LEU A 89 -13.80 5.01 -0.70
N ILE A 90 -12.84 4.08 -0.76
CA ILE A 90 -13.10 2.66 -0.48
C ILE A 90 -13.61 2.50 0.96
N ALA A 91 -12.96 3.15 1.93
CA ALA A 91 -13.38 3.09 3.33
C ALA A 91 -14.77 3.68 3.55
N ALA A 92 -15.15 4.74 2.82
CA ALA A 92 -16.48 5.35 2.88
C ALA A 92 -17.57 4.38 2.42
N CYS A 93 -17.33 3.59 1.35
CA CYS A 93 -18.27 2.57 0.88
C CYS A 93 -18.62 1.53 1.96
N PHE A 94 -17.68 1.21 2.85
CA PHE A 94 -17.90 0.27 3.96
C PHE A 94 -18.34 0.96 5.27
N THR A 95 -18.23 2.29 5.34
CA THR A 95 -18.58 3.08 6.51
C THR A 95 -20.08 3.26 6.64
N ALA A 96 -20.80 3.61 5.56
CA ALA A 96 -22.25 3.88 5.62
C ALA A 96 -23.06 2.69 6.19
N PRO A 97 -22.90 1.44 5.70
CA PRO A 97 -23.64 0.29 6.25
C PRO A 97 -23.25 -0.03 7.70
N SER A 98 -21.98 0.20 8.07
CA SER A 98 -21.52 -0.03 9.45
C SER A 98 -22.00 1.02 10.44
N TYR A 99 -22.26 2.24 9.96
CA TYR A 99 -22.75 3.35 10.77
C TYR A 99 -24.21 3.12 11.16
N ASP A 100 -25.05 2.74 10.19
CA ASP A 100 -26.49 2.48 10.40
C ASP A 100 -26.74 1.32 11.37
N LEU A 101 -25.86 0.32 11.40
CA LEU A 101 -26.01 -0.88 12.25
C LEU A 101 -25.52 -0.70 13.70
N LYS A 102 -24.65 0.27 13.99
CA LYS A 102 -23.93 0.34 15.29
C LYS A 102 -24.14 1.65 16.05
N GLY A 103 -24.71 2.67 15.41
CA GLY A 103 -24.87 4.00 15.98
C GLY A 103 -23.56 4.80 16.07
N PRO A 104 -23.65 6.13 16.26
CA PRO A 104 -22.52 7.06 16.10
C PRO A 104 -21.41 6.87 17.15
N TRP A 105 -21.78 6.69 18.42
CA TRP A 105 -20.84 6.71 19.54
C TRP A 105 -19.89 5.49 19.59
N PRO A 106 -20.38 4.24 19.45
CA PRO A 106 -19.50 3.06 19.42
C PRO A 106 -18.60 3.03 18.18
N PHE A 107 -19.07 3.59 17.06
CA PHE A 107 -18.33 3.68 15.81
C PHE A 107 -17.14 4.63 15.92
N MET A 108 -17.34 5.86 16.42
CA MET A 108 -16.28 6.84 16.60
C MET A 108 -15.20 6.36 17.58
N ARG A 109 -15.58 5.83 18.76
CA ARG A 109 -14.60 5.38 19.77
C ARG A 109 -13.69 4.27 19.24
N ARG A 110 -14.25 3.30 18.50
CA ARG A 110 -13.47 2.20 17.90
C ARG A 110 -12.56 2.65 16.77
N ARG A 111 -12.88 3.75 16.08
CA ARG A 111 -12.04 4.31 15.02
C ARG A 111 -10.92 5.17 15.62
N LEU A 112 -11.25 5.97 16.62
CA LEU A 112 -10.29 6.82 17.33
C LEU A 112 -9.26 5.99 18.10
N ALA A 113 -9.65 4.91 18.77
CA ALA A 113 -8.69 4.04 19.45
C ALA A 113 -7.74 3.34 18.46
N ARG A 114 -8.24 2.89 17.30
CA ARG A 114 -7.42 2.21 16.29
C ARG A 114 -6.48 3.14 15.52
N LEU A 115 -6.84 4.42 15.34
CA LEU A 115 -5.97 5.38 14.66
C LEU A 115 -5.10 6.17 15.65
N GLY A 116 -5.68 6.61 16.77
CA GLY A 116 -5.05 7.48 17.74
C GLY A 116 -3.95 6.79 18.54
N ILE A 117 -4.18 5.55 19.01
CA ILE A 117 -3.16 4.83 19.79
C ILE A 117 -1.89 4.61 18.94
N PRO A 118 -1.96 4.06 17.71
CA PRO A 118 -0.77 3.90 16.88
C PRO A 118 -0.11 5.24 16.51
N LEU A 119 -0.90 6.30 16.28
CA LEU A 119 -0.37 7.62 15.92
C LEU A 119 0.44 8.24 17.07
N ILE A 120 -0.06 8.16 18.30
CA ILE A 120 0.63 8.67 19.49
C ILE A 120 1.92 7.88 19.70
N CYS A 121 1.88 6.55 19.65
CA CYS A 121 3.08 5.72 19.78
C CYS A 121 4.11 6.04 18.69
N TYR A 122 3.67 6.22 17.45
CA TYR A 122 4.56 6.58 16.34
C TYR A 122 5.24 7.93 16.58
N TYR A 123 4.48 8.97 16.93
CA TYR A 123 5.02 10.31 17.07
C TYR A 123 5.97 10.46 18.26
N TYR A 124 5.60 9.91 19.43
CA TYR A 124 6.36 10.10 20.66
C TYR A 124 7.49 9.08 20.86
N VAL A 125 7.36 7.87 20.31
CA VAL A 125 8.39 6.84 20.52
C VAL A 125 9.19 6.65 19.25
N LEU A 126 8.53 6.24 18.17
CA LEU A 126 9.24 5.76 16.99
C LEU A 126 9.94 6.89 16.23
N SER A 127 9.28 8.03 16.03
CA SER A 127 9.84 9.18 15.32
C SER A 127 11.08 9.73 16.02
N LEU A 128 11.03 9.87 17.35
CA LEU A 128 12.15 10.38 18.14
C LEU A 128 13.33 9.41 18.17
N VAL A 129 13.07 8.12 18.36
CA VAL A 129 14.12 7.09 18.36
C VAL A 129 14.79 6.99 16.98
N LEU A 130 14.01 7.03 15.90
CA LEU A 130 14.55 6.99 14.53
C LEU A 130 15.39 8.22 14.20
N LEU A 131 14.94 9.43 14.58
CA LEU A 131 15.70 10.65 14.33
C LEU A 131 17.02 10.64 15.11
N PHE A 132 16.99 10.19 16.37
CA PHE A 132 18.18 10.03 17.20
C PHE A 132 19.16 9.04 16.56
N MET A 133 18.68 7.84 16.17
CA MET A 133 19.51 6.84 15.49
C MET A 133 20.17 7.39 14.22
N VAL A 134 19.40 8.03 13.33
CA VAL A 134 19.95 8.61 12.09
C VAL A 134 21.01 9.66 12.39
N ARG A 135 20.78 10.54 13.37
CA ARG A 135 21.73 11.59 13.75
C ARG A 135 23.03 11.03 14.35
N CYS A 136 22.94 9.97 15.15
CA CYS A 136 24.11 9.25 15.67
C CYS A 136 24.91 8.59 14.54
N PHE A 137 24.23 7.90 13.62
CA PHE A 137 24.90 7.23 12.48
C PHE A 137 25.53 8.21 11.49
N GLN A 138 25.02 9.44 11.37
CA GLN A 138 25.62 10.51 10.57
C GLN A 138 26.81 11.21 11.27
N GLY A 139 27.21 10.76 12.47
CA GLY A 139 28.32 11.34 13.23
C GLY A 139 28.05 12.77 13.69
N ARG A 140 26.77 13.18 13.78
CA ARG A 140 26.34 14.56 14.05
C ARG A 140 26.07 14.86 15.53
N ILE A 141 26.09 13.84 16.40
CA ILE A 141 25.81 13.97 17.84
C ILE A 141 26.82 13.10 18.60
N GLU A 142 27.64 13.73 19.45
CA GLU A 142 28.51 13.05 20.44
C GLU A 142 27.82 12.92 21.82
N GLU A 143 26.67 13.57 21.98
CA GLU A 143 25.93 13.71 23.24
C GLU A 143 24.91 12.57 23.48
N GLY A 144 24.64 12.29 24.75
CA GLY A 144 23.79 11.17 25.17
C GLY A 144 22.31 11.39 24.83
N PHE A 145 21.54 10.30 24.74
CA PHE A 145 20.09 10.33 24.45
C PHE A 145 19.30 11.33 25.32
N LEU A 146 19.75 11.58 26.55
CA LEU A 146 19.09 12.51 27.48
C LEU A 146 19.34 14.00 27.15
N GLU A 147 20.47 14.37 26.56
CA GLU A 147 20.74 15.76 26.12
C GLU A 147 20.00 16.10 24.83
N PHE A 148 19.73 15.11 23.99
CA PHE A 148 18.85 15.28 22.82
C PHE A 148 17.38 15.56 23.21
N PHE A 149 16.97 15.14 24.41
CA PHE A 149 15.62 15.31 24.95
C PHE A 149 15.46 16.47 25.94
N ALA A 150 16.57 17.06 26.42
CA ALA A 150 16.59 18.21 27.34
C ALA A 150 16.41 19.54 26.58
#